data_AF-A0A7V6ZQ61-F1
#
_entry.id   AF-A0A7V6ZQ61-F1
#
_cell.length_a   1.000
_cell.length_b   1.000
_cell.length_c   1.000
_cell.angle_alpha   90.00
_cell.angle_beta   90.00
_cell.angle_gamma   90.00
#
_symmetry.space_group_name_H-M   'P 1'
#
loop_
_entity.id
_entity.type
_entity.pdbx_description
1 polymer ?
#
loop_
_entity_poly.entity_id
_entity_poly.type
_entity_poly.pdbx_seq_one_letter_code
_entity_poly.pdbx_strand_id
1 'polypeptide(L)'
;DNLLKLDILGHDDPTMIRQLMNYVEKEPEKFPFRTVEEIPLSDPEVLAIFSGVSSLGVDAAQIHEVVGTTGIPEFGTTLSKDMLREIRPKSVNELIKISGLSHGTDVWNGNARDYMLGLKKGVGPIPFEDLIGCRDDIMVYLIEKGLPAADAFKIMESVRKGRGVNPEQEKLMLEHGVPNW
;
A
#
# COMPACT_ATOMS: atom_id res chain seq x y z
N ASP A 1 4.72 29.06 10.38
CA ASP A 1 3.47 28.56 9.76
C ASP A 1 2.42 29.68 9.66
N ASN A 2 2.67 30.71 8.84
CA ASN A 2 1.86 31.94 8.83
C ASN A 2 1.05 32.14 7.54
N LEU A 3 1.29 31.34 6.50
CA LEU A 3 0.64 31.44 5.20
C LEU A 3 0.17 30.06 4.74
N LEU A 4 -1.01 30.03 4.14
CA LEU A 4 -1.52 28.84 3.47
C LEU A 4 -0.79 28.66 2.15
N LYS A 5 -0.46 27.41 1.83
CA LYS A 5 0.16 27.01 0.56
C LYS A 5 -0.83 26.12 -0.19
N LEU A 6 -1.03 26.39 -1.47
CA LEU A 6 -1.75 25.49 -2.37
C LEU A 6 -0.72 24.67 -3.16
N ASP A 7 -0.69 23.36 -2.94
CA ASP A 7 0.14 22.45 -3.73
C ASP A 7 -0.58 22.09 -5.03
N ILE A 8 -0.31 22.88 -6.08
CA ILE A 8 -0.82 22.65 -7.43
C ILE A 8 0.22 21.79 -8.17
N LEU A 9 0.09 20.47 -8.03
CA LEU A 9 1.02 19.50 -8.61
C LEU A 9 0.55 19.05 -10.00
N GLY A 10 1.51 18.84 -10.90
CA GLY A 10 1.26 18.12 -12.15
C GLY A 10 1.41 16.61 -11.93
N HIS A 11 0.56 15.80 -12.57
CA HIS A 11 0.62 14.34 -12.52
C HIS A 11 0.10 13.76 -13.84
N ASP A 12 0.61 12.59 -14.23
CA ASP A 12 0.24 11.94 -15.49
C ASP A 12 -1.05 11.11 -15.37
N ASP A 13 -1.33 10.51 -14.21
CA ASP A 13 -2.55 9.71 -13.98
C ASP A 13 -3.86 10.41 -14.40
N PRO A 14 -4.13 11.69 -14.05
CA PRO A 14 -5.32 12.38 -14.54
C PRO A 14 -5.37 12.49 -16.07
N THR A 15 -4.21 12.63 -16.72
CA THR A 15 -4.12 12.70 -18.19
C THR A 15 -4.40 11.34 -18.81
N MET A 16 -3.83 10.26 -18.25
CA MET A 16 -4.06 8.88 -18.71
C MET A 16 -5.53 8.48 -18.55
N ILE A 17 -6.12 8.72 -17.37
CA ILE A 17 -7.55 8.44 -17.12
C ILE A 17 -8.42 9.23 -18.09
N ARG A 18 -8.13 10.52 -18.32
CA ARG A 18 -8.86 11.33 -19.31
C ARG A 18 -8.79 10.73 -20.71
N GLN A 19 -7.63 10.26 -21.15
CA GLN A 19 -7.49 9.64 -22.47
C GLN A 19 -8.30 8.35 -22.59
N LEU A 20 -8.29 7.51 -21.54
CA LEU A 20 -9.10 6.29 -21.49
C LEU A 20 -10.61 6.61 -21.50
N MET A 21 -11.05 7.60 -20.72
CA MET A 21 -12.46 8.02 -20.72
C MET A 21 -12.90 8.65 -22.04
N ASN A 22 -12.03 9.42 -22.72
CA ASN A 22 -12.31 9.89 -24.08
C ASN A 22 -12.53 8.71 -25.07
N TYR A 23 -11.91 7.55 -24.84
CA TYR A 23 -12.14 6.36 -25.65
C TYR A 23 -13.47 5.69 -25.31
N VAL A 24 -13.81 5.62 -24.02
CA VAL A 24 -15.14 5.16 -23.54
C VAL A 24 -16.26 6.01 -24.13
N GLU A 25 -16.10 7.34 -24.15
CA GLU A 25 -17.07 8.26 -24.74
C GLU A 25 -17.26 8.06 -26.26
N LYS A 26 -16.18 7.70 -26.98
CA LYS A 26 -16.24 7.42 -28.42
C LYS A 26 -16.88 6.07 -28.74
N GLU A 27 -16.72 5.09 -27.85
CA GLU A 27 -17.14 3.70 -28.04
C GLU A 27 -18.02 3.19 -26.88
N PRO A 28 -19.13 3.89 -26.57
CA PRO A 28 -19.89 3.70 -25.34
C PRO A 28 -20.51 2.30 -25.17
N GLU A 29 -20.78 1.61 -26.27
CA GLU A 29 -21.38 0.26 -26.28
C GLU A 29 -20.38 -0.85 -25.91
N LYS A 30 -19.08 -0.55 -25.87
CA LYS A 30 -18.02 -1.52 -25.51
C LYS A 30 -17.75 -1.60 -24.01
N PHE A 31 -18.29 -0.67 -23.22
CA PHE A 31 -17.95 -0.51 -21.80
C PHE A 31 -19.20 -0.50 -20.93
N PRO A 32 -19.15 -1.12 -19.74
CA PRO A 32 -20.28 -1.16 -18.81
C PRO A 32 -20.42 0.11 -17.94
N PHE A 33 -19.62 1.14 -18.21
CA PHE A 33 -19.57 2.40 -17.46
C PHE A 33 -19.41 3.59 -18.40
N ARG A 34 -19.80 4.77 -17.95
CA ARG A 34 -19.73 6.06 -18.65
C ARG A 34 -18.91 7.09 -17.90
N THR A 35 -18.80 6.97 -16.58
CA THR A 35 -17.96 7.85 -15.75
C THR A 35 -16.93 7.03 -14.95
N VAL A 36 -15.94 7.72 -14.38
CA VAL A 36 -14.89 7.06 -13.59
C VAL A 36 -15.43 6.49 -12.28
N GLU A 37 -16.47 7.10 -11.70
CA GLU A 37 -17.11 6.69 -10.45
C GLU A 37 -17.92 5.39 -10.59
N GLU A 38 -18.32 5.05 -11.81
CA GLU A 38 -19.03 3.80 -12.12
C GLU A 38 -18.09 2.60 -12.23
N ILE A 39 -16.76 2.81 -12.30
CA ILE A 39 -15.78 1.73 -12.39
C ILE A 39 -15.74 0.97 -11.05
N PRO A 40 -15.98 -0.35 -11.04
CA PRO A 40 -15.96 -1.13 -9.81
C PRO A 40 -14.57 -1.16 -9.18
N LEU A 41 -14.49 -0.84 -7.88
CA LEU A 41 -13.22 -0.86 -7.13
C LEU A 41 -12.67 -2.28 -6.93
N SER A 42 -13.55 -3.28 -6.90
CA SER A 42 -13.21 -4.67 -6.55
C SER A 42 -13.62 -5.67 -7.63
N ASP A 43 -13.41 -5.32 -8.91
CA ASP A 43 -13.58 -6.25 -10.02
C ASP A 43 -12.55 -7.41 -9.90
N PRO A 44 -12.99 -8.68 -9.83
CA PRO A 44 -12.08 -9.81 -9.67
C PRO A 44 -11.05 -9.97 -10.79
N GLU A 45 -11.41 -9.68 -12.04
CA GLU A 45 -10.50 -9.82 -13.19
C GLU A 45 -9.44 -8.72 -13.20
N VAL A 46 -9.83 -7.51 -12.77
CA VAL A 46 -8.89 -6.39 -12.56
C VAL A 46 -7.96 -6.71 -11.39
N LEU A 47 -8.48 -7.18 -10.26
CA LEU A 47 -7.64 -7.56 -9.12
C LEU A 47 -6.69 -8.71 -9.45
N ALA A 48 -7.11 -9.65 -10.31
CA ALA A 48 -6.28 -10.78 -10.71
C ALA A 48 -4.96 -10.37 -11.39
N ILE A 49 -4.87 -9.19 -12.04
CA ILE A 49 -3.62 -8.72 -12.66
C ILE A 49 -2.52 -8.49 -11.60
N PHE A 50 -2.88 -8.23 -10.35
CA PHE A 50 -1.91 -7.99 -9.27
C PHE A 50 -1.30 -9.27 -8.72
N SER A 51 -1.88 -10.43 -9.05
CA SER A 51 -1.44 -11.75 -8.57
C SER A 51 -1.11 -12.73 -9.69
N GLY A 52 -1.28 -12.32 -10.95
CA GLY A 52 -1.12 -13.19 -12.11
C GLY A 52 -1.25 -12.45 -13.43
N VAL A 53 -1.17 -13.21 -14.52
CA VAL A 53 -1.29 -12.70 -15.91
C VAL A 53 -2.46 -13.33 -16.66
N SER A 54 -3.20 -14.24 -16.01
CA SER A 54 -4.27 -15.02 -16.63
C SER A 54 -5.43 -14.14 -17.13
N SER A 55 -5.79 -13.09 -16.40
CA SER A 55 -6.86 -12.16 -16.80
C SER A 55 -6.49 -11.28 -18.00
N LEU A 56 -5.19 -11.22 -18.35
CA LEU A 56 -4.70 -10.54 -19.55
C LEU A 56 -4.76 -11.44 -20.80
N GLY A 57 -5.06 -12.73 -20.65
CA GLY A 57 -5.11 -13.68 -21.76
C GLY A 57 -3.74 -14.00 -22.38
N VAL A 58 -2.65 -13.82 -21.62
CA VAL A 58 -1.27 -14.10 -22.04
C VAL A 58 -0.61 -15.12 -21.13
N ASP A 59 0.39 -15.83 -21.66
CA ASP A 59 1.22 -16.73 -20.87
C ASP A 59 2.44 -16.00 -20.28
N ALA A 60 2.80 -16.35 -19.04
CA ALA A 60 3.91 -15.74 -18.32
C ALA A 60 5.25 -15.86 -19.07
N ALA A 61 5.46 -16.95 -19.83
CA ALA A 61 6.67 -17.14 -20.63
C ALA A 61 6.74 -16.21 -21.85
N GLN A 62 5.60 -15.72 -22.36
CA GLN A 62 5.55 -14.79 -23.50
C GLN A 62 5.99 -13.38 -23.12
N ILE A 63 5.67 -12.96 -21.89
CA ILE A 63 5.93 -11.60 -21.41
C ILE A 63 7.06 -11.54 -20.36
N HIS A 64 7.64 -12.70 -20.02
CA HIS A 64 8.66 -12.86 -18.98
C HIS A 64 8.25 -12.25 -17.64
N GLU A 65 6.96 -12.34 -17.31
CA GLU A 65 6.37 -11.75 -16.11
C GLU A 65 5.30 -12.67 -15.51
N VAL A 66 5.22 -12.66 -14.18
CA VAL A 66 4.27 -13.49 -13.41
C VAL A 66 3.14 -12.67 -12.79
N VAL A 67 3.20 -11.35 -12.90
CA VAL A 67 2.15 -10.40 -12.49
C VAL A 67 1.85 -9.46 -13.67
N GLY A 68 0.59 -9.04 -13.80
CA GLY A 68 0.06 -8.25 -14.90
C GLY A 68 0.14 -6.74 -14.73
N THR A 69 1.01 -6.22 -13.87
CA THR A 69 1.03 -4.78 -13.49
C THR A 69 1.99 -3.91 -14.30
N THR A 70 2.57 -4.45 -15.39
CA THR A 70 3.45 -3.65 -16.27
C THR A 70 2.69 -2.45 -16.84
N GLY A 71 3.20 -1.24 -16.58
CA GLY A 71 2.58 0.01 -17.03
C GLY A 71 1.51 0.58 -16.07
N ILE A 72 1.19 -0.13 -14.98
CA ILE A 72 0.31 0.40 -13.93
C ILE A 72 1.13 1.36 -13.03
N PRO A 73 0.65 2.59 -12.77
CA PRO A 73 1.32 3.52 -11.87
C PRO A 73 1.62 2.87 -10.52
N GLU A 74 2.82 3.13 -9.99
CA GLU A 74 3.39 2.55 -8.76
C GLU A 74 3.60 1.03 -8.73
N PHE A 75 2.71 0.24 -9.33
CA PHE A 75 2.77 -1.23 -9.32
C PHE A 75 3.57 -1.84 -10.47
N GLY A 76 3.97 -1.04 -11.46
CA GLY A 76 4.81 -1.46 -12.57
C GLY A 76 6.31 -1.52 -12.26
N THR A 77 6.73 -1.02 -11.11
CA THR A 77 8.15 -0.97 -10.70
C THR A 77 8.68 -2.34 -10.27
N THR A 78 10.00 -2.55 -10.31
CA THR A 78 10.62 -3.82 -9.88
C THR A 78 10.27 -4.15 -8.43
N LEU A 79 10.39 -3.18 -7.52
CA LEU A 79 10.09 -3.39 -6.09
C LEU A 79 8.63 -3.81 -5.89
N SER A 80 7.68 -3.06 -6.47
CA SER A 80 6.26 -3.39 -6.31
C SER A 80 5.93 -4.74 -6.94
N LYS A 81 6.52 -5.09 -8.09
CA LYS A 81 6.35 -6.42 -8.68
C LYS A 81 6.92 -7.53 -7.80
N ASP A 82 8.07 -7.34 -7.18
CA ASP A 82 8.64 -8.30 -6.22
C ASP A 82 7.70 -8.49 -5.01
N MET A 83 7.17 -7.39 -4.47
CA MET A 83 6.17 -7.44 -3.39
C MET A 83 4.91 -8.19 -3.80
N LEU A 84 4.36 -7.91 -4.99
CA LEU A 84 3.17 -8.60 -5.50
C LEU A 84 3.39 -10.10 -5.69
N ARG A 85 4.59 -10.52 -6.16
CA ARG A 85 4.95 -11.93 -6.32
C ARG A 85 4.95 -12.68 -4.99
N GLU A 86 5.41 -12.02 -3.93
CA GLU A 86 5.49 -12.59 -2.58
C GLU A 86 4.15 -12.59 -1.86
N ILE A 87 3.41 -11.46 -1.91
CA ILE A 87 2.19 -11.25 -1.12
C ILE A 87 0.96 -11.86 -1.81
N ARG A 88 0.88 -11.79 -3.15
CA ARG A 88 -0.28 -12.21 -3.95
C ARG A 88 -1.62 -11.67 -3.40
N PRO A 89 -1.83 -10.34 -3.46
CA PRO A 89 -3.01 -9.70 -2.88
C PRO A 89 -4.30 -10.18 -3.54
N LYS A 90 -5.37 -10.22 -2.74
CA LYS A 90 -6.72 -10.63 -3.12
C LYS A 90 -7.75 -9.51 -2.93
N SER A 91 -7.38 -8.43 -2.25
CA SER A 91 -8.27 -7.32 -1.93
C SER A 91 -7.64 -5.96 -2.22
N VAL A 92 -8.51 -4.95 -2.41
CA VAL A 92 -8.09 -3.55 -2.58
C VAL A 92 -7.33 -3.05 -1.35
N ASN A 93 -7.72 -3.47 -0.14
CA ASN A 93 -7.03 -3.08 1.09
C ASN A 93 -5.58 -3.56 1.13
N GLU A 94 -5.31 -4.78 0.66
CA GLU A 94 -3.94 -5.28 0.55
C GLU A 94 -3.14 -4.48 -0.50
N LEU A 95 -3.75 -4.07 -1.61
CA LEU A 95 -3.09 -3.19 -2.59
C LEU A 95 -2.74 -1.83 -2.00
N ILE A 96 -3.65 -1.21 -1.23
CA ILE A 96 -3.38 0.04 -0.51
C ILE A 96 -2.21 -0.15 0.47
N LYS A 97 -2.18 -1.28 1.20
CA LYS A 97 -1.09 -1.60 2.12
C LYS A 97 0.25 -1.81 1.38
N ILE A 98 0.25 -2.51 0.25
CA ILE A 98 1.44 -2.66 -0.61
C ILE A 98 1.94 -1.30 -1.07
N SER A 99 1.05 -0.41 -1.52
CA SER A 99 1.41 0.95 -1.92
C SER A 99 2.01 1.76 -0.76
N GLY A 100 1.55 1.58 0.47
CA GLY A 100 2.22 2.20 1.62
C GLY A 100 3.64 1.63 1.84
N LEU A 101 3.78 0.31 1.78
CA LEU A 101 5.03 -0.40 2.04
C LEU A 101 6.09 -0.24 0.94
N SER A 102 5.69 -0.01 -0.31
CA SER A 102 6.61 0.19 -1.44
C SER A 102 7.21 1.60 -1.48
N HIS A 103 6.70 2.54 -0.68
CA HIS A 103 7.17 3.93 -0.62
C HIS A 103 7.86 4.23 0.71
N GLY A 104 9.19 4.17 0.70
CA GLY A 104 10.03 4.58 1.82
C GLY A 104 11.21 3.65 2.03
N THR A 105 12.36 4.22 2.41
CA THR A 105 13.52 3.44 2.80
C THR A 105 13.23 2.72 4.11
N ASP A 106 13.71 1.48 4.25
CA ASP A 106 13.60 0.65 5.46
C ASP A 106 12.15 0.33 5.91
N VAL A 107 11.17 0.48 5.01
CA VAL A 107 9.77 0.12 5.27
C VAL A 107 9.53 -1.37 4.99
N TRP A 108 9.89 -1.84 3.79
CA TRP A 108 9.69 -3.23 3.37
C TRP A 108 10.88 -4.13 3.67
N ASN A 109 11.96 -3.98 2.91
CA ASN A 109 13.16 -4.80 3.03
C ASN A 109 13.88 -4.56 4.36
N GLY A 110 14.23 -5.64 5.07
CA GLY A 110 14.89 -5.53 6.38
C GLY A 110 13.93 -5.17 7.53
N ASN A 111 12.64 -5.00 7.26
CA ASN A 111 11.62 -4.64 8.25
C ASN A 111 10.34 -5.47 8.04
N ALA A 112 9.28 -4.91 7.43
CA ALA A 112 7.98 -5.59 7.30
C ALA A 112 8.09 -6.94 6.58
N ARG A 113 8.92 -7.04 5.53
CA ARG A 113 9.17 -8.29 4.82
C ARG A 113 9.77 -9.36 5.72
N ASP A 114 10.74 -8.99 6.56
CA ASP A 114 11.41 -9.93 7.45
C ASP A 114 10.47 -10.44 8.54
N TYR A 115 9.59 -9.58 9.06
CA TYR A 115 8.55 -9.98 10.00
C TYR A 115 7.53 -10.92 9.35
N MET A 116 7.10 -10.59 8.14
CA MET A 116 6.20 -11.44 7.36
C MET A 116 6.77 -12.84 7.14
N LEU A 117 8.06 -12.91 6.77
CA LEU A 117 8.76 -14.17 6.48
C LEU A 117 9.27 -14.89 7.74
N GLY A 118 9.05 -14.34 8.95
CA GLY A 118 9.53 -14.94 10.20
C GLY A 118 11.06 -14.98 10.32
N LEU A 119 11.76 -14.04 9.68
CA LEU A 119 13.22 -13.94 9.70
C LEU A 119 13.73 -13.19 10.94
N LYS A 120 12.85 -12.52 11.68
CA LYS A 120 13.21 -11.79 12.91
C LYS A 120 13.31 -12.75 14.10
N LYS A 121 14.48 -12.78 14.74
CA LYS A 121 14.76 -13.67 15.87
C LYS A 121 13.81 -13.37 17.04
N GLY A 122 13.14 -14.42 17.54
CA GLY A 122 12.28 -14.32 18.71
C GLY A 122 10.85 -13.85 18.41
N VAL A 123 10.49 -13.64 17.14
CA VAL A 123 9.15 -13.25 16.70
C VAL A 123 8.71 -14.26 15.63
N GLY A 124 7.49 -14.79 15.75
CA GLY A 124 6.91 -15.64 14.72
C GLY A 124 6.61 -14.87 13.43
N PRO A 125 6.31 -15.55 12.31
CA PRO A 125 5.86 -14.88 11.10
C PRO A 125 4.57 -14.10 11.40
N ILE A 126 4.53 -12.85 10.93
CA ILE A 126 3.40 -11.94 11.14
C ILE A 126 2.54 -11.92 9.87
N PRO A 127 1.22 -12.11 9.96
CA PRO A 127 0.31 -11.98 8.81
C PRO A 127 0.47 -10.63 8.12
N PHE A 128 0.35 -10.60 6.79
CA PHE A 128 0.49 -9.37 6.02
C PHE A 128 -0.53 -8.29 6.45
N GLU A 129 -1.75 -8.70 6.80
CA GLU A 129 -2.77 -7.78 7.31
C GLU A 129 -2.38 -7.05 8.61
N ASP A 130 -1.51 -7.64 9.42
CA ASP A 130 -1.09 -7.10 10.72
C ASP A 130 0.16 -6.21 10.64
N LEU A 131 0.81 -6.13 9.47
CA LEU A 131 1.98 -5.28 9.25
C LEU A 131 1.58 -3.80 9.17
N ILE A 132 2.47 -2.92 9.62
CA ILE A 132 2.28 -1.46 9.54
C ILE A 132 2.42 -1.03 8.06
N GLY A 133 1.30 -0.73 7.42
CA GLY A 133 1.24 -0.34 6.01
C GLY A 133 1.21 1.16 5.79
N CYS A 134 0.57 1.88 6.70
CA CYS A 134 0.48 3.33 6.65
C CYS A 134 0.71 3.93 8.04
N ARG A 135 0.92 5.25 8.07
CA ARG A 135 1.08 5.97 9.35
C ARG A 135 -0.17 5.82 10.23
N ASP A 136 -1.34 5.85 9.62
CA ASP A 136 -2.62 5.82 10.33
C ASP A 136 -2.79 4.50 11.12
N ASP A 137 -2.25 3.38 10.61
CA ASP A 137 -2.19 2.09 11.32
C ASP A 137 -1.51 2.23 12.70
N ILE A 138 -0.41 3.00 12.79
CA ILE A 138 0.32 3.22 14.06
C ILE A 138 -0.59 3.93 15.06
N MET A 139 -1.26 5.01 14.62
CA MET A 139 -2.10 5.80 15.50
C MET A 139 -3.31 5.00 15.98
N VAL A 140 -4.00 4.31 15.07
CA VAL A 140 -5.18 3.51 15.39
C VAL A 140 -4.81 2.37 16.33
N TYR A 141 -3.75 1.62 16.03
CA TYR A 141 -3.28 0.52 16.88
C TYR A 141 -2.92 0.98 18.30
N LEU A 142 -2.22 2.10 18.44
CA LEU A 142 -1.86 2.62 19.76
C LEU A 142 -3.08 3.08 20.56
N ILE A 143 -4.09 3.66 19.90
CA ILE A 143 -5.36 4.01 20.55
C ILE A 143 -6.10 2.75 20.99
N GLU A 144 -6.14 1.70 20.17
CA GLU A 144 -6.73 0.40 20.52
C GLU A 144 -6.02 -0.26 21.72
N LYS A 145 -4.70 -0.05 21.86
CA LYS A 145 -3.90 -0.45 23.03
C LYS A 145 -4.13 0.43 24.27
N GLY A 146 -4.93 1.48 24.15
CA GLY A 146 -5.32 2.35 25.26
C GLY A 146 -4.43 3.58 25.46
N LEU A 147 -3.49 3.87 24.55
CA LEU A 147 -2.71 5.09 24.63
C LEU A 147 -3.59 6.32 24.38
N PRO A 148 -3.32 7.47 25.06
CA PRO A 148 -3.98 8.72 24.75
C PRO A 148 -3.78 9.12 23.28
N ALA A 149 -4.85 9.57 22.61
CA ALA A 149 -4.82 9.91 21.18
C ALA A 149 -3.75 10.96 20.83
N ALA A 150 -3.47 11.90 21.73
CA ALA A 150 -2.44 12.91 21.53
C ALA A 150 -1.02 12.30 21.50
N ASP A 151 -0.77 11.26 22.28
CA ASP A 151 0.55 10.60 22.34
C ASP A 151 0.69 9.60 21.19
N ALA A 152 -0.37 8.86 20.85
CA ALA A 152 -0.42 8.05 19.64
C ALA A 152 -0.12 8.88 18.37
N PHE A 153 -0.73 10.07 18.26
CA PHE A 153 -0.48 11.01 17.15
C PHE A 153 0.98 11.49 17.12
N LYS A 154 1.57 11.86 18.27
CA LYS A 154 2.98 12.29 18.33
C LYS A 154 3.94 11.17 17.93
N ILE A 155 3.68 9.94 18.36
CA ILE A 155 4.49 8.76 18.00
C ILE A 155 4.42 8.54 16.48
N MET A 156 3.21 8.49 15.92
CA MET A 156 2.98 8.38 14.49
C MET A 156 3.72 9.47 13.68
N GLU A 157 3.58 10.75 14.07
CA GLU A 157 4.27 11.88 13.42
C GLU A 157 5.79 11.81 13.55
N SER A 158 6.31 11.19 14.60
CA SER A 158 7.74 10.96 14.79
C SER A 158 8.25 9.90 13.81
N VAL A 159 7.61 8.73 13.82
CA VAL A 159 7.97 7.57 12.98
C VAL A 159 7.86 7.91 11.50
N ARG A 160 6.77 8.52 11.03
CA ARG A 160 6.62 8.86 9.59
C ARG A 160 7.67 9.83 9.06
N LYS A 161 8.28 10.62 9.96
CA LYS A 161 9.35 11.59 9.63
C LYS A 161 10.74 10.99 9.80
N GLY A 162 10.85 9.68 10.05
CA GLY A 162 12.12 8.99 10.24
C GLY A 162 12.84 9.37 11.54
N ARG A 163 12.11 9.90 12.53
CA ARG A 163 12.70 10.29 13.84
C ARG A 163 12.69 9.16 14.87
N GLY A 164 12.08 8.03 14.53
CA GLY A 164 11.95 6.87 15.43
C GLY A 164 11.06 7.13 16.65
N VAL A 165 11.24 6.29 17.66
CA VAL A 165 10.53 6.33 18.95
C VAL A 165 11.56 6.70 20.02
N ASN A 166 11.25 7.68 20.87
CA ASN A 166 12.13 8.06 21.99
C ASN A 166 11.90 7.18 23.23
N PRO A 167 12.81 7.19 24.22
CA PRO A 167 12.70 6.30 25.39
C PRO A 167 11.40 6.45 26.18
N GLU A 168 10.85 7.67 26.28
CA GLU A 168 9.59 7.94 26.97
C GLU A 168 8.40 7.34 26.23
N GLN A 169 8.38 7.45 24.90
CA GLN A 169 7.37 6.86 24.03
C GLN A 169 7.45 5.33 24.05
N GLU A 170 8.65 4.77 23.99
CA GLU A 170 8.87 3.32 24.08
C GLU A 170 8.34 2.79 25.42
N LYS A 171 8.69 3.43 26.54
CA LYS A 171 8.18 3.06 27.86
C LYS A 171 6.65 3.10 27.90
N LEU A 172 6.03 4.15 27.35
CA LEU A 172 4.57 4.29 27.30
C LEU A 172 3.93 3.17 26.47
N MET A 173 4.51 2.83 25.32
CA MET A 173 4.04 1.74 24.46
C MET A 173 4.11 0.40 25.20
N LEU A 174 5.23 0.12 25.87
CA LEU A 174 5.42 -1.11 26.65
C LEU A 174 4.45 -1.22 27.84
N GLU A 175 4.21 -0.12 28.55
CA GLU A 175 3.22 -0.06 29.65
C GLU A 175 1.80 -0.41 29.19
N HIS A 176 1.48 -0.18 27.91
CA HIS A 176 0.19 -0.50 27.29
C HIS A 176 0.21 -1.83 26.52
N GLY A 177 1.26 -2.65 26.68
CA GLY A 177 1.33 -3.98 26.08
C GLY A 177 1.49 -3.95 24.56
N VAL A 178 2.13 -2.92 24.01
CA VAL A 178 2.69 -2.95 22.65
C VAL A 178 3.92 -3.87 22.67
N PRO A 179 4.03 -4.84 21.75
CA PRO A 179 5.20 -5.70 21.66
C PRO A 179 6.50 -4.92 21.35
N ASN A 180 7.65 -5.53 21.68
CA ASN A 180 8.97 -4.96 21.37
C ASN A 180 9.30 -4.93 19.86
N TRP A 181 8.61 -5.75 19.06
CA TRP A 181 8.92 -5.94 17.65
C TRP A 181 8.22 -4.89 16.79
#